data_AF-A0A7J2HF35-F1
#
_entry.id   AF-A0A7J2HF35-F1
#
_cell.length_a   1.000
_cell.length_b   1.000
_cell.length_c   1.000
_cell.angle_alpha   90.00
_cell.angle_beta   90.00
_cell.angle_gamma   90.00
#
_symmetry.space_group_name_H-M   'P 1'
#
loop_
_entity.id
_entity.type
_entity.pdbx_description
1 polymer ?
#
loop_
_entity_poly.entity_id
_entity_poly.type
_entity_poly.pdbx_seq_one_letter_code
_entity_poly.pdbx_strand_id
1 'polypeptide(L)'
;MGKTLKVEMTMNVSEGRIVNVTISGDFFAYPSETLEELELEIRGKTVEEALKIIDGYEGRVKLVGASLQDVKQLIQQAGREKPDRKSPA
;
A
#
# COMPACT_ATOMS: atom_id res chain seq x y z
N MET A 1 20.48 -9.50 -5.39
CA MET A 1 19.41 -10.28 -4.72
C MET A 1 18.38 -9.26 -4.26
N GLY A 2 17.40 -8.98 -5.13
CA GLY A 2 16.40 -7.93 -4.88
C GLY A 2 15.36 -8.44 -3.91
N LYS A 3 15.19 -7.72 -2.80
CA LYS A 3 14.10 -7.99 -1.86
C LYS A 3 12.77 -7.67 -2.54
N THR A 4 11.83 -8.59 -2.49
CA THR A 4 10.53 -8.44 -3.15
C THR A 4 9.61 -7.62 -2.25
N LEU A 5 9.14 -6.45 -2.70
CA LEU A 5 8.04 -5.70 -2.08
C LEU A 5 6.81 -5.84 -2.99
N LYS A 6 5.65 -6.14 -2.39
CA LYS A 6 4.38 -6.31 -3.08
C LYS A 6 3.29 -5.53 -2.35
N VAL A 7 2.45 -4.84 -3.11
CA VAL A 7 1.22 -4.23 -2.62
C VAL A 7 0.04 -4.93 -3.29
N GLU A 8 -0.83 -5.51 -2.48
CA GLU A 8 -2.12 -6.03 -2.93
C GLU A 8 -3.19 -5.05 -2.48
N MET A 9 -3.89 -4.44 -3.42
CA MET A 9 -4.87 -3.40 -3.15
C MET A 9 -6.19 -3.69 -3.88
N THR A 10 -7.31 -3.52 -3.19
CA THR A 10 -8.64 -3.58 -3.80
C THR A 10 -9.30 -2.21 -3.73
N MET A 11 -9.93 -1.81 -4.84
CA MET A 11 -10.57 -0.51 -4.99
C MET A 11 -12.09 -0.68 -5.16
N ASN A 12 -12.85 0.15 -4.47
CA ASN A 12 -14.23 0.44 -4.82
C ASN A 12 -14.20 1.42 -6.01
N VAL A 13 -14.52 0.93 -7.20
CA VAL A 13 -14.46 1.73 -8.44
C VAL A 13 -15.54 2.82 -8.47
N SER A 14 -16.72 2.57 -7.90
CA SER A 14 -17.80 3.58 -7.90
C SER A 14 -17.50 4.74 -6.95
N GLU A 15 -16.81 4.47 -5.85
CA GLU A 15 -16.48 5.48 -4.84
C GLU A 15 -15.06 6.04 -4.98
N GLY A 16 -14.19 5.39 -5.76
CA GLY A 16 -12.78 5.76 -5.91
C GLY A 16 -11.95 5.53 -4.64
N ARG A 17 -12.34 4.58 -3.78
CA ARG A 17 -11.74 4.36 -2.45
C ARG A 17 -11.08 3.00 -2.32
N ILE A 18 -9.99 2.95 -1.57
CA ILE A 18 -9.28 1.72 -1.20
C ILE A 18 -10.17 0.94 -0.21
N VAL A 19 -10.54 -0.28 -0.57
CA VAL A 19 -11.31 -1.18 0.31
C VAL A 19 -10.36 -1.95 1.21
N ASN A 20 -9.31 -2.51 0.62
CA ASN A 20 -8.29 -3.26 1.34
C ASN A 20 -6.92 -3.04 0.70
N VAL A 21 -5.89 -3.20 1.51
CA VAL A 21 -4.50 -3.06 1.12
C VAL A 21 -3.62 -3.87 2.05
N THR A 22 -2.63 -4.52 1.46
CA THR A 22 -1.64 -5.35 2.15
C THR A 22 -0.28 -5.14 1.52
N ILE A 23 0.71 -4.79 2.33
CA ILE A 23 2.10 -4.52 2.01
C ILE A 23 2.89 -5.72 2.53
N SER A 24 3.35 -6.57 1.62
CA SER A 24 4.04 -7.82 1.95
C SER A 24 5.34 -7.96 1.17
N GLY A 25 6.25 -8.79 1.65
CA GLY A 25 7.55 -8.94 0.99
C GLY A 25 8.67 -9.48 1.86
N ASP A 26 9.86 -9.49 1.29
CA ASP A 26 11.11 -9.82 1.98
C ASP A 26 11.79 -8.56 2.54
N PHE A 27 11.13 -7.91 3.50
CA PHE A 27 11.67 -6.75 4.20
C PHE A 27 11.30 -6.83 5.68
N PHE A 28 11.97 -6.01 6.48
CA PHE A 28 11.61 -5.85 7.89
C PHE A 28 11.03 -4.46 8.13
N ALA A 29 10.03 -4.35 9.00
CA ALA A 29 9.45 -3.09 9.45
C ALA A 29 9.68 -2.91 10.95
N TYR A 30 10.12 -1.71 11.36
CA TYR A 30 10.38 -1.37 12.74
C TYR A 30 9.82 0.02 13.10
N PRO A 31 8.90 0.12 14.06
CA PRO A 31 8.15 -0.97 14.69
C PRO A 31 7.27 -1.73 13.67
N SER A 32 6.98 -2.99 13.93
CA SER A 32 6.21 -3.83 12.99
C SER A 32 4.74 -3.41 12.94
N GLU A 33 4.17 -3.07 14.10
CA GLU A 33 2.80 -2.63 14.27
C GLU A 33 2.50 -1.35 13.49
N THR A 34 3.50 -0.48 13.32
CA THR A 34 3.34 0.78 12.58
C THR A 34 3.05 0.55 11.10
N LEU A 35 3.51 -0.56 10.52
CA LEU A 35 3.14 -0.91 9.14
C LEU A 35 1.68 -1.37 9.05
N GLU A 36 1.22 -2.17 10.01
CA GLU A 36 -0.19 -2.59 10.08
C GLU A 36 -1.13 -1.39 10.31
N GLU A 37 -0.72 -0.46 11.18
CA GLU A 37 -1.43 0.82 11.38
C GLU A 37 -1.55 1.61 10.07
N LEU A 38 -0.45 1.70 9.30
CA LEU A 38 -0.45 2.38 8.01
C LEU A 38 -1.49 1.76 7.08
N GLU A 39 -1.50 0.42 6.93
CA GLU A 39 -2.46 -0.29 6.10
C GLU A 39 -3.91 -0.04 6.52
N LEU A 40 -4.18 0.01 7.82
CA LEU A 40 -5.50 0.31 8.35
C LEU A 40 -5.91 1.76 8.08
N GLU A 41 -4.99 2.71 8.22
CA GLU A 41 -5.27 4.14 8.06
C GLU A 41 -5.62 4.52 6.61
N ILE A 42 -5.00 3.85 5.64
CA ILE A 42 -5.26 4.09 4.21
C ILE A 42 -6.55 3.40 3.70
N ARG A 43 -7.17 2.49 4.46
CA ARG A 43 -8.46 1.91 4.10
C ARG A 43 -9.56 2.96 4.14
N GLY A 44 -10.45 2.93 3.16
CA GLY A 44 -11.51 3.92 2.95
C GLY A 44 -11.01 5.25 2.35
N LYS A 45 -9.71 5.38 2.05
CA LYS A 45 -9.12 6.57 1.46
C LYS A 45 -9.01 6.47 -0.05
N THR A 46 -8.94 7.60 -0.72
CA THR A 46 -8.50 7.68 -2.12
C THR A 46 -6.99 7.40 -2.22
N VAL A 47 -6.51 7.10 -3.42
CA VAL A 47 -5.06 6.92 -3.66
C VAL A 47 -4.29 8.19 -3.28
N GLU A 48 -4.79 9.38 -3.60
CA GLU A 48 -4.13 10.65 -3.26
C GLU A 48 -4.05 10.89 -1.76
N GLU A 49 -5.10 10.56 -1.01
CA GLU A 49 -5.09 10.61 0.45
C GLU A 49 -4.11 9.58 1.04
N ALA A 50 -4.08 8.36 0.51
CA ALA A 50 -3.15 7.33 0.95
C ALA A 50 -1.69 7.75 0.78
N LEU A 51 -1.33 8.40 -0.34
CA LEU A 51 0.02 8.92 -0.55
C LEU A 51 0.43 9.93 0.52
N LYS A 52 -0.47 10.85 0.90
CA LYS A 52 -0.24 11.84 1.97
C LYS A 52 -0.10 11.19 3.35
N ILE A 53 -0.89 10.16 3.62
CA ILE A 53 -0.78 9.38 4.86
C ILE A 53 0.60 8.73 4.93
N ILE A 54 1.05 8.07 3.84
CA ILE A 54 2.37 7.42 3.79
C ILE A 54 3.51 8.41 4.03
N ASP A 55 3.40 9.65 3.52
CA ASP A 55 4.38 10.70 3.83
C ASP A 55 4.45 11.00 5.33
N GLY A 56 3.32 10.96 6.04
CA GLY A 56 3.25 11.13 7.49
C GLY A 56 3.86 9.98 8.30
N TYR A 57 4.21 8.87 7.66
CA TYR A 57 4.90 7.73 8.27
C TYR A 57 6.43 7.80 8.15
N GLU A 58 6.97 8.80 7.45
CA GLU A 58 8.40 9.06 7.44
C GLU A 58 8.91 9.30 8.87
N GLY A 59 9.90 8.51 9.29
CA GLY A 59 10.44 8.54 10.65
C GLY A 59 9.61 7.80 11.72
N ARG A 60 8.36 7.40 11.42
CA ARG A 60 7.53 6.56 12.31
C ARG A 60 7.80 5.08 12.12
N VAL A 61 8.05 4.66 10.88
CA VAL A 61 8.42 3.28 10.54
C VAL A 61 9.70 3.25 9.72
N LYS A 62 10.61 2.34 10.07
CA LYS A 62 11.81 2.03 9.31
C LYS A 62 11.61 0.72 8.56
N LEU A 63 11.63 0.80 7.23
CA LEU A 63 11.66 -0.38 6.36
C LEU A 63 13.12 -0.74 6.04
N VAL A 64 13.51 -1.98 6.30
CA VAL A 64 14.85 -2.51 5.98
C VAL A 64 14.74 -3.45 4.80
N GLY A 65 15.21 -2.97 3.64
CA GLY A 65 15.14 -3.71 2.39
C GLY A 65 13.96 -3.34 1.49
N ALA A 66 13.20 -2.32 1.88
CA ALA A 66 12.21 -1.61 1.11
C ALA A 66 12.22 -0.15 1.57
N SER A 67 11.52 0.75 0.87
CA SER A 67 11.30 2.13 1.29
C SER A 67 9.83 2.51 1.21
N LEU A 68 9.42 3.52 1.98
CA LEU A 68 8.07 4.10 1.88
C LEU A 68 7.82 4.71 0.49
N GLN A 69 8.88 5.11 -0.23
CA GLN A 69 8.77 5.56 -1.62
C GLN A 69 8.38 4.40 -2.55
N ASP A 70 8.94 3.21 -2.36
CA ASP A 70 8.55 2.03 -3.13
C ASP A 70 7.08 1.66 -2.87
N VAL A 71 6.63 1.73 -1.60
CA VAL A 71 5.22 1.52 -1.23
C VAL A 71 4.31 2.53 -1.95
N LYS A 72 4.66 3.82 -1.96
CA LYS A 72 3.90 4.85 -2.67
C LYS A 72 3.80 4.59 -4.16
N GLN A 73 4.91 4.20 -4.80
CA GLN A 73 4.92 3.88 -6.23
C GLN A 73 3.99 2.70 -6.54
N LEU A 74 4.04 1.64 -5.73
CA LEU A 74 3.20 0.46 -5.91
C LEU A 74 1.71 0.77 -5.67
N ILE A 75 1.37 1.57 -4.66
CA ILE A 75 -0.02 2.02 -4.43
C ILE A 75 -0.51 2.87 -5.59
N GLN A 76 0.32 3.78 -6.10
CA GLN A 76 -0.02 4.62 -7.24
C GLN A 76 -0.23 3.79 -8.51
N GLN A 77 0.60 2.76 -8.73
CA GLN A 77 0.45 1.84 -9.86
C GLN A 77 -0.84 1.02 -9.73
N ALA A 78 -1.07 0.39 -8.58
CA ALA A 78 -2.27 -0.41 -8.33
C ALA A 78 -3.57 0.42 -8.45
N GLY A 79 -3.52 1.72 -8.17
CA GLY A 79 -4.66 2.62 -8.34
C GLY A 79 -4.95 3.02 -9.78
N ARG A 80 -3.98 2.89 -10.69
CA ARG A 80 -4.12 3.16 -12.12
C ARG A 80 -4.49 1.91 -12.92
N GLU A 81 -4.07 0.74 -12.45
CA GLU A 81 -4.47 -0.53 -13.02
C GLU A 81 -5.97 -0.73 -12.76
N LYS A 82 -6.75 -0.85 -13.85
CA LYS A 82 -8.16 -1.22 -13.72
C LYS A 82 -8.22 -2.55 -12.97
N PRO A 83 -9.13 -2.73 -11.99
CA PRO A 83 -9.20 -3.98 -11.25
C PRO A 83 -9.27 -5.11 -12.26
N ASP A 84 -8.29 -6.01 -12.17
CA ASP A 84 -8.21 -7.20 -12.99
C ASP A 84 -9.61 -7.81 -13.04
N ARG A 85 -10.19 -7.89 -14.25
CA ARG A 85 -11.42 -8.63 -14.46
C ARG A 85 -11.09 -10.07 -14.08
N LYS A 86 -11.38 -10.48 -12.84
CA LYS A 86 -11.62 -11.89 -12.58
C LYS A 86 -12.82 -12.26 -13.45
N SER A 87 -12.52 -12.88 -14.58
CA SER A 87 -13.51 -13.50 -15.44
C SER A 87 -14.32 -14.45 -14.55
N PRO A 88 -15.64 -14.30 -14.42
CA PRO A 88 -16.43 -15.35 -13.81
C PRO A 88 -16.26 -16.59 -14.68
N ALA A 89 -15.88 -17.69 -14.02
CA ALA A 89 -15.97 -19.03 -14.58
C ALA A 89 -17.44 -19.45 -14.71
#